data_AF-A0A7G1ILT3-F1
#
_entry.id   AF-A0A7G1ILT3-F1
#
_cell.length_a   1.000
_cell.length_b   1.000
_cell.length_c   1.000
_cell.angle_alpha   90.00
_cell.angle_beta   90.00
_cell.angle_gamma   90.00
#
_symmetry.space_group_name_H-M   'P 1'
#
loop_
_entity.id
_entity.type
_entity.pdbx_description
1 polymer ?
#
loop_
_entity_poly.entity_id
_entity_poly.type
_entity_poly.pdbx_seq_one_letter_code
_entity_poly.pdbx_strand_id
1 'polypeptide(L)'
;MDRVEVPVLLLTGWQDIFLDQTLHQYQQLRDRGVEVALTVGPWTHTQTMSKGLATCARESLDWLDAHVGNAPARAARLPSGSS
;
A
#
# COMPACT_ATOMS: atom_id res chain seq x y z
N MET A 1 19.45 -4.07 13.32
CA MET A 1 18.98 -3.72 11.96
C MET A 1 17.57 -3.21 12.13
N ASP A 2 17.36 -1.91 11.93
CA ASP A 2 16.03 -1.33 12.07
C ASP A 2 15.17 -1.81 10.90
N ARG A 3 14.16 -2.61 11.22
CA ARG A 3 13.18 -3.06 10.22
C ARG A 3 12.21 -1.92 10.02
N VAL A 4 12.27 -1.28 8.85
CA VAL A 4 11.26 -0.28 8.46
C VAL A 4 10.03 -1.07 8.04
N GLU A 5 8.97 -1.01 8.86
CA GLU A 5 7.68 -1.60 8.54
C GLU A 5 6.90 -0.58 7.71
N VAL A 6 6.93 -0.76 6.38
CA VAL A 6 6.20 0.09 5.43
C VAL A 6 4.81 -0.53 5.23
N PRO A 7 3.72 0.22 5.49
CA PRO A 7 2.36 -0.25 5.23
C PRO A 7 2.15 -0.57 3.74
N VAL A 8 1.47 -1.67 3.43
CA VAL A 8 1.29 -2.17 2.05
C VAL A 8 -0.19 -2.23 1.69
N LEU A 9 -0.56 -1.62 0.56
CA LEU A 9 -1.88 -1.82 -0.06
C LEU A 9 -1.74 -2.71 -1.30
N LEU A 10 -2.53 -3.78 -1.36
CA LEU A 10 -2.65 -4.66 -2.51
C LEU A 10 -4.00 -4.44 -3.21
N LEU A 11 -3.98 -4.36 -4.54
CA LEU A 11 -5.16 -4.14 -5.38
C LEU A 11 -5.20 -5.22 -6.45
N THR A 12 -6.33 -5.93 -6.58
CA THR A 12 -6.50 -6.97 -7.61
C THR A 12 -7.97 -7.10 -8.01
N GLY A 13 -8.29 -8.04 -8.89
CA GLY A 13 -9.65 -8.35 -9.31
C GLY A 13 -9.95 -9.85 -9.30
N TRP A 14 -11.23 -10.21 -9.19
CA TRP A 14 -11.67 -11.60 -9.17
C TRP A 14 -11.33 -12.37 -10.45
N GLN A 15 -11.19 -11.66 -11.58
CA GLN A 15 -10.79 -12.22 -12.87
C GLN A 15 -9.37 -11.80 -13.26
N ASP A 16 -8.56 -11.36 -12.29
CA ASP A 16 -7.14 -11.08 -12.52
C ASP A 16 -6.35 -12.39 -12.57
N ILE A 17 -5.45 -12.51 -13.55
CA ILE A 17 -4.56 -13.67 -13.72
C ILE A 17 -3.57 -13.81 -12.55
N PHE A 18 -3.37 -12.76 -11.76
CA PHE A 18 -2.48 -12.74 -10.61
C PHE A 18 -3.21 -12.89 -9.26
N LEU A 19 -4.53 -13.13 -9.24
CA LEU A 19 -5.33 -13.17 -8.02
C LEU A 19 -4.72 -14.09 -6.95
N ASP A 20 -4.42 -15.35 -7.31
CA ASP A 20 -3.87 -16.33 -6.37
C ASP A 20 -2.52 -15.87 -5.77
N GLN A 21 -1.66 -15.29 -6.61
CA GLN A 21 -0.38 -14.75 -6.16
C GLN A 21 -0.58 -13.55 -5.22
N THR A 22 -1.52 -12.66 -5.52
CA THR A 22 -1.84 -11.51 -4.65
C THR A 22 -2.39 -11.98 -3.31
N LEU A 23 -3.27 -12.99 -3.29
CA LEU A 23 -3.80 -13.57 -2.05
C LEU A 23 -2.71 -14.24 -1.21
N HIS A 24 -1.79 -14.96 -1.85
CA HIS A 24 -0.63 -15.55 -1.18
C HIS A 24 0.27 -14.48 -0.56
N GLN A 25 0.58 -13.41 -1.30
CA GLN A 25 1.38 -12.30 -0.81
C GLN A 25 0.69 -11.57 0.36
N TYR A 26 -0.62 -11.35 0.27
CA TYR A 26 -1.41 -10.77 1.36
C TYR A 26 -1.27 -11.60 2.64
N GLN A 27 -1.45 -12.92 2.55
CA GLN A 27 -1.30 -13.82 3.69
C GLN A 27 0.10 -13.75 4.29
N GLN A 28 1.14 -13.82 3.46
CA GLN A 28 2.53 -13.74 3.95
C GLN A 28 2.87 -12.41 4.64
N LEU A 29 2.36 -11.28 4.14
CA LEU A 29 2.55 -9.98 4.77
C LEU A 29 1.83 -9.89 6.11
N ARG A 30 0.57 -10.36 6.14
CA ARG A 30 -0.24 -10.37 7.36
C ARG A 30 0.37 -11.27 8.44
N ASP A 31 0.85 -12.45 8.07
CA ASP A 31 1.47 -13.39 9.01
C ASP A 31 2.80 -12.87 9.59
N ARG A 32 3.46 -11.95 8.88
CA ARG A 32 4.65 -11.23 9.34
C ARG A 32 4.34 -10.01 10.21
N GLY A 33 3.07 -9.71 10.45
CA GLY A 33 2.64 -8.53 11.20
C GLY A 33 2.82 -7.21 10.43
N VAL A 34 3.03 -7.26 9.10
CA VAL A 34 3.06 -6.05 8.28
C VAL A 34 1.64 -5.49 8.20
N GLU A 35 1.49 -4.19 8.40
CA GLU A 35 0.23 -3.49 8.15
C GLU A 35 -0.12 -3.58 6.66
N VAL A 36 -1.09 -4.43 6.34
CA VAL A 36 -1.44 -4.75 4.96
C VAL A 36 -2.95 -4.72 4.73
N ALA A 37 -3.37 -4.08 3.65
CA ALA A 37 -4.73 -4.08 3.15
C ALA A 37 -4.82 -4.72 1.76
N LEU A 38 -6.00 -5.25 1.41
CA LEU A 38 -6.28 -5.88 0.12
C LEU A 38 -7.67 -5.47 -0.37
N THR A 39 -7.74 -4.96 -1.60
CA THR A 39 -9.02 -4.69 -2.30
C THR A 39 -9.15 -5.58 -3.53
N VAL A 40 -10.28 -6.29 -3.64
CA VAL A 40 -10.59 -7.19 -4.77
C VAL A 40 -11.88 -6.76 -5.46
N GLY A 41 -11.81 -6.34 -6.72
CA GLY A 41 -12.96 -5.88 -7.49
C GLY A 41 -13.43 -6.83 -8.60
N PRO A 42 -14.59 -6.58 -9.23
CA PRO A 42 -15.13 -7.39 -10.32
C PRO A 42 -14.53 -6.99 -11.68
N TRP A 43 -13.21 -7.12 -11.83
CA TRP A 43 -12.47 -6.79 -13.04
C TRP A 43 -11.32 -7.77 -13.31
N THR A 44 -10.88 -7.80 -14.58
CA THR A 44 -9.60 -8.39 -14.99
C THR A 44 -8.43 -7.44 -14.72
N HIS A 45 -7.19 -7.94 -14.83
CA HIS A 45 -5.97 -7.13 -14.69
C HIS A 45 -5.98 -5.85 -15.56
N THR A 46 -6.32 -6.00 -16.85
CA THR A 46 -6.37 -4.87 -17.78
C THR A 46 -7.54 -3.92 -17.49
N GLN A 47 -8.61 -4.44 -16.88
CA GLN A 47 -9.76 -3.65 -16.47
C GLN A 47 -9.51 -2.87 -15.16
N THR A 48 -8.50 -3.22 -14.37
CA THR A 48 -8.04 -2.41 -13.22
C THR A 48 -7.71 -0.98 -13.66
N MET A 49 -7.09 -0.81 -14.84
CA MET A 49 -6.74 0.50 -15.41
C MET A 49 -7.90 1.21 -16.11
N SER A 50 -9.12 0.66 -16.05
CA SER A 50 -10.32 1.28 -16.62
C SER A 50 -11.50 1.20 -15.65
N LYS A 51 -12.20 0.07 -15.59
CA LYS A 51 -13.35 -0.15 -14.70
C LYS A 51 -12.97 -0.01 -13.23
N GLY A 52 -11.79 -0.50 -12.85
CA GLY A 52 -11.29 -0.44 -11.47
C GLY A 52 -10.64 0.88 -11.08
N LEU A 53 -10.37 1.76 -12.04
CA LEU A 53 -9.49 2.91 -11.83
C LEU A 53 -9.97 3.84 -10.72
N ALA A 54 -11.27 4.18 -10.72
CA ALA A 54 -11.85 5.07 -9.72
C ALA A 54 -11.81 4.46 -8.31
N THR A 55 -12.02 3.16 -8.18
CA THR A 55 -11.93 2.47 -6.89
C THR A 55 -10.48 2.38 -6.43
N CYS A 56 -9.57 1.89 -7.28
CA CYS A 56 -8.14 1.79 -6.98
C CYS A 56 -7.54 3.14 -6.56
N ALA A 57 -7.92 4.23 -7.23
CA ALA A 57 -7.46 5.57 -6.88
C ALA A 57 -7.96 6.01 -5.49
N ARG A 58 -9.24 5.80 -5.17
CA ARG A 58 -9.79 6.14 -3.85
C ARG A 58 -9.09 5.35 -2.74
N GLU A 59 -9.01 4.04 -2.88
CA GLU A 59 -8.35 3.17 -1.88
C GLU A 59 -6.88 3.55 -1.67
N SER A 60 -6.18 3.93 -2.74
CA SER A 60 -4.79 4.38 -2.65
C SER A 60 -4.66 5.70 -1.89
N LEU A 61 -5.57 6.66 -2.13
CA LEU A 61 -5.58 7.95 -1.42
C LEU A 61 -5.96 7.77 0.05
N ASP A 62 -7.02 6.99 0.33
CA ASP A 62 -7.45 6.70 1.70
C ASP A 62 -6.34 5.99 2.50
N TRP A 63 -5.60 5.08 1.86
CA TRP A 63 -4.45 4.41 2.47
C TRP A 63 -3.28 5.36 2.74
N LEU A 64 -2.97 6.24 1.80
CA LEU A 64 -1.93 7.25 1.97
C LEU A 64 -2.29 8.23 3.10
N ASP A 65 -3.53 8.72 3.16
CA ASP A 65 -3.99 9.62 4.21
C ASP A 65 -3.87 8.97 5.60
N ALA A 66 -4.23 7.69 5.71
CA ALA A 66 -4.14 6.94 6.96
C ALA A 66 -2.70 6.75 7.48
N HIS A 67 -1.71 6.58 6.59
CA HIS A 67 -0.35 6.14 6.98
C HIS A 67 0.75 7.18 6.78
N VAL A 68 0.53 8.17 5.91
CA VAL A 68 1.53 9.23 5.62
C VAL A 68 1.22 10.52 6.37
N GLY A 69 -0.05 10.78 6.72
CA GLY A 69 -0.48 11.97 7.44
C GLY A 69 0.12 12.16 8.84
N ASN A 70 0.73 11.11 9.41
CA ASN A 70 1.36 11.11 10.75
C ASN A 70 2.88 10.88 10.73
N ALA A 71 3.54 10.94 9.57
CA ALA A 71 5.00 10.85 9.55
C ALA A 71 5.58 12.05 10.34
N PRO A 72 6.35 11.84 11.43
CA PRO A 72 7.01 12.94 12.10
C PRO A 72 7.87 13.64 11.06
N ALA A 73 7.66 14.94 10.90
CA ALA A 73 8.43 15.77 9.99
C ALA A 73 9.89 15.39 10.18
N ARG A 74 10.48 14.78 9.13
CA ARG A 74 11.89 14.37 9.11
C ARG A 74 12.67 15.51 9.72
N ALA A 75 13.19 15.29 10.94
CA ALA A 75 13.75 16.33 11.79
C ALA A 75 14.53 17.28 10.89
N ALA A 76 13.98 18.48 10.68
CA ALA A 76 14.62 19.49 9.88
C ALA A 76 16.01 19.61 10.47
N ARG A 77 17.01 19.20 9.70
CA ARG A 77 18.39 19.13 10.13
C ARG A 77 18.76 20.57 10.46
N LEU A 78 18.68 20.93 11.74
CA LEU A 78 19.07 22.26 12.19
C LEU A 78 20.57 22.41 11.90
N PRO A 79 20.99 23.58 11.42
CA PRO A 79 22.34 23.80 10.92
C PRO A 79 23.34 23.69 12.07
N SER A 80 24.31 22.79 11.94
CA SER A 80 25.50 22.85 12.79
C SER A 80 26.34 24.04 12.33
N GLY A 81 26.10 25.20 12.96
CA GLY A 81 27.00 26.33 12.96
C GLY A 81 28.33 25.99 13.62
N SER A 82 29.36 26.70 13.18
CA SER A 82 30.78 26.54 13.51
C SER A 82 31.14 26.65 15.00
N SER A 83 32.21 25.95 15.36
CA SER A 83 33.36 26.53 16.06
C SER A 83 34.63 25.81 15.61
#